data_AF-A0A6N4AMW9-F1
#
_entry.id   AF-A0A6N4AMW9-F1
#
_cell.length_a   1.000
_cell.length_b   1.000
_cell.length_c   1.000
_cell.angle_alpha   90.00
_cell.angle_beta   90.00
_cell.angle_gamma   90.00
#
_symmetry.space_group_name_H-M   'P 1'
#
loop_
_entity.id
_entity.type
_entity.pdbx_description
1 polymer ?
#
loop_
_entity_poly.entity_id
_entity_poly.type
_entity_poly.pdbx_seq_one_letter_code
_entity_poly.pdbx_strand_id
1 'polypeptide(L)'
;MDKKIIYVKLIKGCDPIDHFEQSYQRGNDNKQNYYYNLNQGSEIEDINDNSSHYIIGLIHSNKKIELAYLGLCNKHINNKGVSLVLDIKVKMENCTSIENIQKLSELDLDSDFGDSSYVLVEDSELIAKQIDFIIKKPLECSVLQRTYSCLDTEKDLHPLAQKNQYCRRQYNLRDSMKNRGEFQRDYERIVHSKSFRRMVDKAQIFSASKGDYYRTRMTHSQAVAQIARGIAEGLHLNLYLTEAIALAHDIGHTPFGHQGERTLDDILRNKIEIIRNPELFENDYFGGFKHNYQSIRVATILEDEYAEVNGMDLSFQTLEGILKHTKLDKKYTLGEFIHGNKIEEELHLKQEFCSTLEGQAVNIADEIAQRGHDLDDAFSSGVMTYDELMTFLSVKKYSKLKEIVNNAGSGITDAVGNGRRLVDESELKNCRTVSAIISYFINDVIDTSQKAIQQYRIKDFEDAGHIVKEKLVSFSDEALKSCWYLETIITNKVINSDEISLFDSNASTIISSLFKAYYNNPRLLHKGTQRRIYIETRQYCENVIDFEFGNHKIIKEELKLITHADLSMLSEEMSKEYKIKRRILVRNICDFISGMTDTYALNEFNRIMKQL
;
A
#
# COMPACT_ATOMS: atom_id res chain seq x y z
N MET A 1 17.93 17.63 -26.00
CA MET A 1 17.41 16.26 -26.12
C MET A 1 17.81 15.76 -27.49
N ASP A 2 18.38 14.54 -27.62
CA ASP A 2 18.96 14.09 -28.88
C ASP A 2 17.96 13.37 -29.81
N LYS A 3 16.73 13.10 -29.35
CA LYS A 3 15.72 12.32 -30.10
C LYS A 3 14.59 13.21 -30.65
N LYS A 4 14.59 13.42 -31.97
CA LYS A 4 13.45 13.95 -32.75
C LYS A 4 12.26 12.97 -32.82
N ILE A 5 11.08 13.50 -33.13
CA ILE A 5 9.85 12.74 -33.42
C ILE A 5 9.59 12.78 -34.93
N ILE A 6 9.40 11.62 -35.56
CA ILE A 6 9.17 11.50 -37.00
C ILE A 6 7.76 10.95 -37.21
N TYR A 7 6.88 11.74 -37.80
CA TYR A 7 5.54 11.29 -38.19
C TYR A 7 5.57 10.79 -39.63
N VAL A 8 4.99 9.62 -39.88
CA VAL A 8 4.82 9.05 -41.21
C VAL A 8 3.33 8.93 -41.51
N LYS A 9 2.83 9.70 -42.47
CA LYS A 9 1.44 9.68 -42.91
C LYS A 9 1.21 8.56 -43.92
N LEU A 10 0.28 7.66 -43.62
CA LEU A 10 -0.03 6.47 -44.43
C LEU A 10 -1.52 6.42 -44.76
N ILE A 11 -1.85 6.29 -46.04
CA ILE A 11 -3.24 6.07 -46.48
C ILE A 11 -3.60 4.61 -46.25
N LYS A 12 -4.76 4.34 -45.66
CA LYS A 12 -5.25 2.97 -45.44
C LYS A 12 -5.19 2.12 -46.72
N GLY A 13 -4.55 0.97 -46.62
CA GLY A 13 -4.40 0.01 -47.73
C GLY A 13 -3.16 0.22 -48.61
N CYS A 14 -2.25 1.14 -48.27
CA CYS A 14 -0.97 1.27 -48.98
C CYS A 14 0.07 0.23 -48.54
N ASP A 15 0.90 -0.22 -49.47
CA ASP A 15 1.95 -1.24 -49.25
C ASP A 15 2.90 -0.93 -48.07
N PRO A 16 3.32 0.32 -47.81
CA PRO A 16 4.22 0.60 -46.69
C PRO A 16 3.68 0.25 -45.30
N ILE A 17 2.35 0.11 -45.14
CA ILE A 17 1.75 -0.32 -43.86
C ILE A 17 2.25 -1.71 -43.47
N ASP A 18 2.48 -2.60 -44.44
CA ASP A 18 2.96 -3.96 -44.18
C ASP A 18 4.33 -3.95 -43.49
N HIS A 19 5.18 -2.96 -43.77
CA HIS A 19 6.48 -2.84 -43.10
C HIS A 19 6.36 -2.45 -41.62
N PHE A 20 5.38 -1.61 -41.27
CA PHE A 20 5.09 -1.25 -39.88
C PHE A 20 4.49 -2.43 -39.12
N GLU A 21 3.52 -3.12 -39.72
CA GLU A 21 2.89 -4.30 -39.12
C GLU A 21 3.90 -5.44 -38.93
N GLN A 22 4.73 -5.73 -39.94
CA GLN A 22 5.77 -6.76 -39.84
C GLN A 22 6.82 -6.39 -38.79
N SER A 23 7.22 -5.11 -38.71
CA SER A 23 8.10 -4.64 -37.64
C SER A 23 7.50 -4.82 -36.25
N TYR A 24 6.20 -4.57 -36.10
CA TYR A 24 5.49 -4.73 -34.84
C TYR A 24 5.38 -6.21 -34.44
N GLN A 25 4.98 -7.08 -35.38
CA GLN A 25 4.81 -8.52 -35.14
C GLN A 25 6.13 -9.25 -34.83
N ARG A 26 7.26 -8.75 -35.34
CA ARG A 26 8.59 -9.36 -35.17
C ARG A 26 9.05 -9.42 -33.71
N GLY A 27 8.62 -8.49 -32.85
CA GLY A 27 9.18 -8.36 -31.49
C GLY A 27 10.70 -8.18 -31.51
N ASN A 28 11.40 -8.69 -30.48
CA ASN A 28 12.87 -8.53 -30.31
C ASN A 28 13.74 -9.47 -31.20
N ASP A 29 13.19 -10.12 -32.22
CA ASP A 29 13.89 -11.22 -32.91
C ASP A 29 14.89 -10.70 -33.97
N ASN A 30 16.20 -10.75 -33.71
CA ASN A 30 17.26 -9.95 -34.38
C ASN A 30 17.62 -10.27 -35.86
N LYS A 31 16.79 -10.99 -36.62
CA LYS A 31 17.21 -11.51 -37.95
C LYS A 31 16.88 -10.67 -39.19
N GLN A 32 15.92 -9.73 -39.16
CA GLN A 32 15.48 -9.03 -40.39
C GLN A 32 14.96 -7.61 -40.16
N ASN A 33 15.68 -6.61 -40.67
CA ASN A 33 15.28 -5.20 -40.57
C ASN A 33 14.19 -4.82 -41.59
N TYR A 34 13.24 -3.98 -41.16
CA TYR A 34 12.21 -3.38 -42.02
C TYR A 34 12.53 -1.92 -42.28
N TYR A 35 12.31 -1.47 -43.51
CA TYR A 35 12.74 -0.16 -43.98
C TYR A 35 11.54 0.60 -44.56
N TYR A 36 11.42 1.87 -44.18
CA TYR A 36 10.56 2.83 -44.88
C TYR A 36 11.44 3.73 -45.75
N ASN A 37 11.29 3.63 -47.07
CA ASN A 37 12.08 4.44 -48.01
C ASN A 37 11.50 5.85 -48.12
N LEU A 38 12.37 6.84 -48.12
CA LEU A 38 12.00 8.26 -48.20
C LEU A 38 12.05 8.74 -49.66
N ASN A 39 11.10 9.59 -50.04
CA ASN A 39 11.11 10.24 -51.35
C ASN A 39 12.18 11.35 -51.41
N GLN A 40 12.70 11.63 -52.61
CA GLN A 40 13.60 12.77 -52.84
C GLN A 40 12.88 14.07 -52.44
N GLY A 41 13.41 14.80 -51.45
CA GLY A 41 12.82 16.04 -50.91
C GLY A 41 12.16 15.92 -49.52
N SER A 42 12.33 14.81 -48.81
CA SER A 42 11.84 14.65 -47.43
C SER A 42 12.72 15.42 -46.43
N GLU A 43 12.11 16.21 -45.53
CA GLU A 43 12.78 17.04 -44.49
C GLU A 43 13.42 16.21 -43.34
N ILE A 44 14.32 15.27 -43.66
CA ILE A 44 15.05 14.44 -42.68
C ILE A 44 16.56 14.77 -42.67
N GLU A 45 16.98 15.80 -43.41
CA GLU A 45 18.38 16.24 -43.46
C GLU A 45 18.92 16.65 -42.07
N ASP A 46 18.06 17.15 -41.19
CA ASP A 46 18.40 17.63 -39.84
C ASP A 46 18.48 16.52 -38.77
N ILE A 47 18.34 15.25 -39.16
CA ILE A 47 18.38 14.10 -38.24
C ILE A 47 19.74 13.40 -38.35
N ASN A 48 20.40 13.23 -37.20
CA ASN A 48 21.73 12.63 -37.11
C ASN A 48 21.69 11.12 -37.43
N ASP A 49 22.61 10.67 -38.29
CA ASP A 49 22.59 9.33 -38.90
C ASP A 49 22.82 8.19 -37.89
N ASN A 50 23.43 8.48 -36.74
CA ASN A 50 23.77 7.48 -35.72
C ASN A 50 22.89 7.52 -34.46
N SER A 51 21.83 8.32 -34.44
CA SER A 51 20.92 8.42 -33.30
C SER A 51 19.59 7.73 -33.54
N SER A 52 19.00 7.23 -32.46
CA SER A 52 17.67 6.63 -32.45
C SER A 52 16.61 7.69 -32.18
N HIS A 53 15.62 7.79 -33.06
CA HIS A 53 14.54 8.77 -33.04
C HIS A 53 13.19 8.10 -32.76
N TYR A 54 12.22 8.86 -32.25
CA TYR A 54 10.85 8.36 -32.11
C TYR A 54 10.16 8.37 -33.48
N ILE A 55 9.35 7.35 -33.76
CA ILE A 55 8.54 7.29 -34.99
C ILE A 55 7.08 7.04 -34.67
N ILE A 56 6.20 7.73 -35.39
CA ILE A 56 4.75 7.55 -35.34
C ILE A 56 4.23 7.33 -36.77
N GLY A 57 3.86 6.11 -37.10
CA GLY A 57 3.14 5.80 -38.35
C GLY A 57 1.65 6.05 -38.15
N LEU A 58 1.08 7.04 -38.83
CA LEU A 58 -0.33 7.44 -38.75
C LEU A 58 -1.11 6.91 -39.95
N ILE A 59 -1.95 5.91 -39.73
CA ILE A 59 -2.80 5.33 -40.77
C ILE A 59 -4.14 6.03 -40.74
N HIS A 60 -4.50 6.63 -41.86
CA HIS A 60 -5.73 7.41 -41.97
C HIS A 60 -6.62 6.99 -43.14
N SER A 61 -7.92 7.21 -42.96
CA SER A 61 -8.96 7.09 -44.00
C SER A 61 -9.86 8.32 -43.90
N ASN A 62 -10.20 8.96 -45.02
CA ASN A 62 -11.02 10.17 -45.04
C ASN A 62 -10.58 11.24 -44.02
N LYS A 63 -9.26 11.46 -43.90
CA LYS A 63 -8.63 12.41 -42.96
C LYS A 63 -8.80 12.10 -41.47
N LYS A 64 -9.34 10.93 -41.12
CA LYS A 64 -9.40 10.43 -39.74
C LYS A 64 -8.31 9.39 -39.52
N ILE A 65 -7.50 9.58 -38.49
CA ILE A 65 -6.52 8.58 -38.05
C ILE A 65 -7.31 7.42 -37.43
N GLU A 66 -7.14 6.22 -37.97
CA GLU A 66 -7.81 5.00 -37.48
C GLU A 66 -6.85 4.14 -36.65
N LEU A 67 -5.57 4.18 -36.99
CA LEU A 67 -4.54 3.30 -36.45
C LEU A 67 -3.21 4.06 -36.38
N ALA A 68 -2.42 3.78 -35.35
CA ALA A 68 -1.07 4.31 -35.22
C ALA A 68 -0.07 3.25 -34.76
N TYR A 69 1.14 3.32 -35.29
CA TYR A 69 2.30 2.55 -34.84
C TYR A 69 3.32 3.45 -34.19
N LEU A 70 3.73 3.12 -32.96
CA LEU A 70 4.72 3.88 -32.20
C LEU A 70 5.97 3.03 -31.97
N GLY A 71 7.14 3.64 -32.10
CA GLY A 71 8.39 2.95 -31.85
C GLY A 71 9.60 3.84 -31.96
N LEU A 72 10.72 3.20 -32.27
CA LEU A 72 11.98 3.86 -32.58
C LEU A 72 12.29 3.68 -34.06
N CYS A 73 13.09 4.59 -34.61
CA CYS A 73 13.72 4.39 -35.89
C CYS A 73 15.13 4.96 -35.94
N ASN A 74 15.94 4.43 -36.85
CA ASN A 74 17.27 4.94 -37.16
C ASN A 74 17.33 5.28 -38.64
N LYS A 75 18.01 6.37 -38.99
CA LYS A 75 18.25 6.74 -40.38
C LYS A 75 19.32 5.82 -40.97
N HIS A 76 19.06 5.31 -42.17
CA HIS A 76 19.96 4.43 -42.91
C HIS A 76 20.10 4.94 -44.35
N ILE A 77 21.34 5.26 -44.73
CA ILE A 77 21.68 5.79 -46.04
C ILE A 77 22.38 4.68 -46.84
N ASN A 78 21.91 4.43 -48.06
CA ASN A 78 22.57 3.51 -48.99
C ASN A 78 22.65 4.12 -50.40
N ASN A 79 23.24 3.38 -51.34
CA ASN A 79 23.42 3.82 -52.73
C ASN A 79 22.10 4.09 -53.49
N LYS A 80 20.95 3.71 -52.91
CA LYS A 80 19.61 3.88 -53.50
C LYS A 80 18.81 5.02 -52.85
N GLY A 81 19.27 5.60 -51.74
CA GLY A 81 18.59 6.70 -51.06
C GLY A 81 18.64 6.60 -49.53
N VAL A 82 17.77 7.38 -48.87
CA VAL A 82 17.61 7.40 -47.41
C VAL A 82 16.40 6.55 -47.01
N SER A 83 16.55 5.76 -45.97
CA SER A 83 15.52 4.87 -45.42
C SER A 83 15.48 4.98 -43.90
N LEU A 84 14.33 4.74 -43.30
CA LEU A 84 14.17 4.61 -41.85
C LEU A 84 14.10 3.13 -41.49
N VAL A 85 15.00 2.67 -40.63
CA VAL A 85 14.94 1.33 -40.06
C VAL A 85 13.92 1.35 -38.94
N LEU A 86 12.84 0.58 -39.10
CA LEU A 86 11.71 0.57 -38.17
C LEU A 86 11.96 -0.39 -37.01
N ASP A 87 11.68 0.08 -35.79
CA ASP A 87 11.59 -0.71 -34.57
C ASP A 87 10.29 -0.38 -33.83
N ILE A 88 9.18 -0.84 -34.40
CA ILE A 88 7.84 -0.60 -33.88
C ILE A 88 7.59 -1.43 -32.62
N LYS A 89 7.12 -0.77 -31.56
CA LYS A 89 6.90 -1.37 -30.24
C LYS A 89 5.43 -1.51 -29.87
N VAL A 90 4.60 -0.59 -30.35
CA VAL A 90 3.20 -0.45 -29.93
C VAL A 90 2.35 -0.20 -31.17
N LYS A 91 1.17 -0.83 -31.19
CA LYS A 91 0.13 -0.64 -32.20
C LYS A 91 -1.15 -0.21 -31.48
N MET A 92 -1.73 0.92 -31.88
CA MET A 92 -2.91 1.49 -31.22
C MET A 92 -4.03 1.75 -32.23
N GLU A 93 -5.23 1.25 -31.95
CA GLU A 93 -6.41 1.41 -32.79
C GLU A 93 -7.44 2.32 -32.11
N ASN A 94 -7.90 3.38 -32.80
CA ASN A 94 -8.98 4.28 -32.36
C ASN A 94 -8.96 4.64 -30.86
N CYS A 95 -7.80 5.06 -30.33
CA CYS A 95 -7.64 5.29 -28.89
C CYS A 95 -7.34 6.76 -28.55
N THR A 96 -7.64 7.14 -27.30
CA THR A 96 -7.49 8.52 -26.80
C THR A 96 -6.05 9.00 -26.80
N SER A 97 -5.06 8.11 -26.67
CA SER A 97 -3.63 8.46 -26.71
C SER A 97 -3.20 9.06 -28.04
N ILE A 98 -3.75 8.56 -29.16
CA ILE A 98 -3.42 9.08 -30.49
C ILE A 98 -4.07 10.44 -30.72
N GLU A 99 -5.33 10.59 -30.33
CA GLU A 99 -6.00 11.90 -30.38
C GLU A 99 -5.30 12.94 -29.50
N ASN A 100 -4.72 12.51 -28.38
CA ASN A 100 -3.91 13.35 -27.51
C ASN A 100 -2.62 13.80 -28.18
N ILE A 101 -1.87 12.90 -28.80
CA ILE A 101 -0.65 13.25 -29.55
C ILE A 101 -1.01 14.24 -30.66
N GLN A 102 -2.03 13.93 -31.47
CA GLN A 102 -2.46 14.79 -32.58
C GLN A 102 -2.84 16.20 -32.11
N LYS A 103 -3.58 16.33 -31.00
CA LYS A 103 -3.97 17.65 -30.47
C LYS A 103 -2.84 18.40 -29.77
N LEU A 104 -1.80 17.71 -29.30
CA LEU A 104 -0.63 18.35 -28.69
C LEU A 104 0.34 18.86 -29.74
N SER A 105 0.49 18.15 -30.87
CA SER A 105 1.29 18.60 -32.01
C SER A 105 0.56 19.58 -32.92
N GLU A 106 -0.74 19.83 -32.67
CA GLU A 106 -1.65 20.57 -33.56
C GLU A 106 -1.65 20.04 -35.01
N LEU A 107 -1.37 18.73 -35.17
CA LEU A 107 -1.14 18.11 -36.46
C LEU A 107 -2.38 18.11 -37.35
N ASP A 108 -2.25 18.76 -38.50
CA ASP A 108 -3.19 18.74 -39.62
C ASP A 108 -2.63 17.87 -40.75
N LEU A 109 -3.35 16.78 -41.07
CA LEU A 109 -2.91 15.83 -42.08
C LEU A 109 -2.81 16.45 -43.48
N ASP A 110 -3.52 17.53 -43.79
CA ASP A 110 -3.52 18.15 -45.12
C ASP A 110 -2.48 19.26 -45.26
N SER A 111 -2.30 20.12 -44.25
CA SER A 111 -1.36 21.25 -44.35
C SER A 111 0.07 20.92 -43.96
N ASP A 112 0.27 19.97 -43.04
CA ASP A 112 1.58 19.75 -42.42
C ASP A 112 2.44 18.75 -43.21
N PHE A 113 1.81 18.01 -44.11
CA PHE A 113 2.46 17.10 -45.03
C PHE A 113 2.42 17.73 -46.43
N GLY A 114 3.58 18.16 -46.95
CA GLY A 114 3.65 18.76 -48.28
C GLY A 114 3.11 17.85 -49.38
N ASP A 115 2.74 18.41 -50.54
CA ASP A 115 2.06 17.73 -51.67
C ASP A 115 2.72 16.41 -52.15
N SER A 116 3.99 16.18 -51.78
CA SER A 116 4.74 14.95 -52.08
C SER A 116 5.53 14.37 -50.88
N SER A 117 5.38 14.96 -49.68
CA SER A 117 6.04 14.51 -48.45
C SER A 117 5.03 13.77 -47.57
N TYR A 118 5.38 12.56 -47.17
CA TYR A 118 4.62 11.76 -46.21
C TYR A 118 5.26 11.77 -44.83
N VAL A 119 6.29 12.59 -44.63
CA VAL A 119 7.06 12.62 -43.40
C VAL A 119 7.18 14.04 -42.86
N LEU A 120 6.97 14.17 -41.55
CA LEU A 120 7.12 15.40 -40.77
C LEU A 120 8.06 15.11 -39.59
N VAL A 121 8.94 16.06 -39.29
CA VAL A 121 9.87 15.99 -38.15
C VAL A 121 9.49 17.07 -37.14
N GLU A 122 9.27 16.67 -35.90
CA GLU A 122 8.93 17.57 -34.79
C GLU A 122 9.99 17.47 -33.69
N ASP A 123 10.24 18.60 -33.02
CA ASP A 123 11.01 18.68 -31.78
C ASP A 123 10.11 19.12 -30.64
N SER A 124 9.50 18.14 -29.96
CA SER A 124 8.61 18.38 -28.82
C SER A 124 8.98 17.47 -27.66
N GLU A 125 9.54 18.05 -26.60
CA GLU A 125 9.91 17.33 -25.38
C GLU A 125 8.68 16.67 -24.72
N LEU A 126 7.52 17.33 -24.78
CA LEU A 126 6.28 16.88 -24.17
C LEU A 126 5.77 15.58 -24.81
N ILE A 127 5.74 15.56 -26.14
CA ILE A 127 5.28 14.41 -26.91
C ILE A 127 6.33 13.30 -26.84
N ALA A 128 7.61 13.64 -26.92
CA ALA A 128 8.71 12.67 -26.80
C ALA A 128 8.64 11.91 -25.47
N LYS A 129 8.39 12.59 -24.34
CA LYS A 129 8.22 11.96 -23.02
C LYS A 129 7.03 11.00 -22.98
N GLN A 130 5.91 11.34 -23.65
CA GLN A 130 4.73 10.47 -23.70
C GLN A 130 4.95 9.25 -24.59
N ILE A 131 5.55 9.42 -25.77
CA ILE A 131 5.91 8.31 -26.66
C ILE A 131 6.89 7.38 -25.93
N ASP A 132 7.95 7.93 -25.31
CA ASP A 132 8.94 7.17 -24.56
C ASP A 132 8.29 6.29 -23.49
N PHE A 133 7.33 6.86 -22.76
CA PHE A 133 6.59 6.16 -21.72
C PHE A 133 5.66 5.06 -22.27
N ILE A 134 5.01 5.30 -23.41
CA ILE A 134 4.15 4.32 -24.06
C ILE A 134 4.99 3.17 -24.64
N ILE A 135 6.10 3.43 -25.33
CA ILE A 135 6.85 2.38 -26.02
C ILE A 135 7.78 1.56 -25.11
N LYS A 136 8.20 2.12 -23.97
CA LYS A 136 9.02 1.38 -22.99
C LYS A 136 8.14 0.43 -22.19
N LYS A 137 8.58 -0.83 -22.10
CA LYS A 137 7.96 -1.78 -21.20
C LYS A 137 8.17 -1.35 -19.74
N PRO A 138 7.17 -1.53 -18.86
CA PRO A 138 7.36 -1.37 -17.43
C PRO A 138 8.56 -2.18 -16.93
N LEU A 139 9.33 -1.62 -15.98
CA LEU A 139 10.48 -2.29 -15.42
C LEU A 139 10.05 -3.52 -14.63
N GLU A 140 10.54 -4.70 -15.02
CA GLU A 140 10.45 -5.91 -14.22
C GLU A 140 11.75 -6.05 -13.41
N CYS A 141 11.66 -5.84 -12.10
CA CYS A 141 12.81 -6.05 -11.22
C CYS A 141 12.97 -7.56 -10.93
N SER A 142 14.13 -8.11 -11.28
CA SER A 142 14.48 -9.50 -10.97
C SER A 142 14.96 -9.65 -9.53
N VAL A 143 14.62 -10.77 -8.89
CA VAL A 143 15.14 -11.13 -7.57
C VAL A 143 16.65 -11.31 -7.62
N LEU A 144 17.40 -10.58 -6.79
CA LEU A 144 18.82 -10.83 -6.62
C LEU A 144 19.01 -12.06 -5.72
N GLN A 145 19.80 -13.04 -6.18
CA GLN A 145 20.16 -14.18 -5.35
C GLN A 145 21.09 -13.71 -4.23
N ARG A 146 20.59 -13.76 -2.99
CA ARG A 146 21.36 -13.42 -1.79
C ARG A 146 21.12 -14.47 -0.72
N THR A 147 22.19 -14.80 -0.01
CA THR A 147 22.16 -15.60 1.21
C THR A 147 22.68 -14.74 2.36
N TYR A 148 22.04 -14.87 3.51
CA TYR A 148 22.40 -14.11 4.71
C TYR A 148 23.15 -15.03 5.68
N SER A 149 24.26 -14.55 6.25
CA SER A 149 25.05 -15.33 7.20
C SER A 149 24.45 -15.26 8.61
N CYS A 150 24.77 -16.25 9.44
CA CYS A 150 24.52 -16.18 10.88
C CYS A 150 25.27 -14.98 11.50
N LEU A 151 24.63 -14.31 12.46
CA LEU A 151 25.23 -13.20 13.21
C LEU A 151 25.66 -13.66 14.60
N ASP A 152 26.80 -13.17 15.07
CA ASP A 152 27.30 -13.50 16.40
C ASP A 152 26.34 -13.07 17.52
N THR A 153 25.59 -11.98 17.30
CA THR A 153 24.58 -11.45 18.23
C THR A 153 23.34 -12.33 18.36
N GLU A 154 23.18 -13.33 17.50
CA GLU A 154 22.01 -14.22 17.47
C GLU A 154 22.28 -15.61 18.10
N LYS A 155 23.47 -15.81 18.70
CA LYS A 155 23.86 -17.09 19.31
C LYS A 155 23.00 -17.50 20.50
N ASP A 156 22.54 -16.53 21.27
CA ASP A 156 21.74 -16.75 22.48
C ASP A 156 20.23 -16.81 22.19
N LEU A 157 19.82 -16.68 20.92
CA LEU A 157 18.43 -16.83 20.53
C LEU A 157 17.97 -18.28 20.64
N HIS A 158 16.71 -18.46 21.02
CA HIS A 158 16.06 -19.76 21.06
C HIS A 158 16.15 -20.47 19.69
N PRO A 159 16.30 -21.80 19.63
CA PRO A 159 16.38 -22.53 18.36
C PRO A 159 15.20 -22.30 17.39
N LEU A 160 14.02 -22.00 17.92
CA LEU A 160 12.81 -21.71 17.14
C LEU A 160 12.65 -20.22 16.75
N ALA A 161 13.55 -19.34 17.21
CA ALA A 161 13.53 -17.92 16.85
C ALA A 161 13.96 -17.74 15.38
N GLN A 162 13.42 -16.70 14.73
CA GLN A 162 13.89 -16.32 13.41
C GLN A 162 15.31 -15.75 13.49
N LYS A 163 16.19 -16.19 12.60
CA LYS A 163 17.60 -15.76 12.53
C LYS A 163 17.86 -15.07 11.21
N ASN A 164 18.90 -14.24 11.17
CA ASN A 164 19.28 -13.49 9.98
C ASN A 164 19.41 -14.39 8.73
N GLN A 165 19.98 -15.59 8.90
CA GLN A 165 20.17 -16.56 7.81
C GLN A 165 18.87 -17.14 7.23
N TYR A 166 17.74 -17.00 7.93
CA TYR A 166 16.42 -17.45 7.47
C TYR A 166 15.64 -16.35 6.75
N CYS A 167 16.11 -15.10 6.78
CA CYS A 167 15.45 -13.97 6.15
C CYS A 167 15.27 -14.20 4.64
N ARG A 168 14.06 -13.93 4.15
CA ARG A 168 13.71 -13.98 2.72
C ARG A 168 13.01 -12.70 2.31
N ARG A 169 13.27 -12.22 1.09
CA ARG A 169 12.68 -11.00 0.53
C ARG A 169 12.24 -11.23 -0.92
N GLN A 170 11.39 -10.32 -1.39
CA GLN A 170 10.95 -10.29 -2.77
C GLN A 170 12.10 -9.97 -3.72
N TYR A 171 12.89 -8.93 -3.46
CA TYR A 171 13.91 -8.45 -4.42
C TYR A 171 15.35 -8.59 -3.92
N ASN A 172 15.57 -8.56 -2.60
CA ASN A 172 16.89 -8.55 -1.98
C ASN A 172 17.78 -7.44 -2.53
N LEU A 173 17.39 -6.15 -2.43
CA LEU A 173 18.05 -5.05 -3.17
C LEU A 173 19.44 -4.64 -2.68
N ARG A 174 19.72 -4.72 -1.38
CA ARG A 174 21.01 -4.28 -0.79
C ARG A 174 21.86 -5.44 -0.25
N ASP A 175 23.18 -5.37 -0.47
CA ASP A 175 24.12 -6.40 0.01
C ASP A 175 24.05 -6.56 1.53
N SER A 176 24.39 -7.76 2.02
CA SER A 176 24.48 -8.01 3.46
C SER A 176 25.61 -7.20 4.08
N MET A 177 25.42 -6.76 5.32
CA MET A 177 26.43 -6.03 6.09
C MET A 177 26.92 -6.89 7.25
N LYS A 178 28.21 -6.79 7.57
CA LYS A 178 28.84 -7.64 8.59
C LYS A 178 28.20 -7.52 9.98
N ASN A 179 27.79 -6.31 10.38
CA ASN A 179 27.32 -6.01 11.74
C ASN A 179 25.87 -5.48 11.77
N ARG A 180 25.09 -5.73 10.72
CA ARG A 180 23.69 -5.31 10.65
C ARG A 180 22.85 -6.43 10.06
N GLY A 181 21.89 -6.91 10.85
CA GLY A 181 20.96 -7.94 10.41
C GLY A 181 19.89 -7.41 9.46
N GLU A 182 19.27 -8.32 8.72
CA GLU A 182 18.23 -7.98 7.76
C GLU A 182 16.92 -7.59 8.43
N PHE A 183 16.59 -8.15 9.60
CA PHE A 183 15.44 -7.69 10.39
C PHE A 183 15.68 -6.30 11.01
N GLN A 184 16.93 -5.98 11.39
CA GLN A 184 17.30 -4.62 11.80
C GLN A 184 17.11 -3.65 10.63
N ARG A 185 17.47 -4.05 9.41
CA ARG A 185 17.24 -3.26 8.21
C ARG A 185 15.75 -3.01 7.95
N ASP A 186 14.89 -3.99 8.22
CA ASP A 186 13.43 -3.82 8.12
C ASP A 186 12.92 -2.79 9.11
N TYR A 187 13.34 -2.90 10.37
CA TYR A 187 13.06 -1.91 11.41
C TYR A 187 13.48 -0.50 10.98
N GLU A 188 14.71 -0.32 10.49
CA GLU A 188 15.23 0.98 10.04
C GLU A 188 14.39 1.58 8.91
N ARG A 189 14.04 0.78 7.90
CA ARG A 189 13.18 1.20 6.77
C ARG A 189 11.82 1.68 7.26
N ILE A 190 11.19 0.92 8.16
CA ILE A 190 9.88 1.25 8.72
C ILE A 190 9.94 2.58 9.48
N VAL A 191 10.92 2.76 10.37
CA VAL A 191 11.07 3.98 11.18
C VAL A 191 11.30 5.22 10.30
N HIS A 192 11.99 5.07 9.17
CA HIS A 192 12.25 6.15 8.23
C HIS A 192 11.14 6.39 7.20
N SER A 193 10.14 5.52 7.13
CA SER A 193 9.04 5.61 6.16
C SER A 193 8.12 6.81 6.39
N LYS A 194 7.45 7.25 5.32
CA LYS A 194 6.48 8.35 5.41
C LYS A 194 5.19 7.91 6.12
N SER A 195 4.76 6.68 5.88
CA SER A 195 3.58 6.07 6.50
C SER A 195 3.72 5.96 8.02
N PHE A 196 4.87 5.53 8.53
CA PHE A 196 5.13 5.50 9.98
C PHE A 196 5.03 6.90 10.60
N ARG A 197 5.69 7.92 10.01
CA ARG A 197 5.59 9.31 10.49
C ARG A 197 4.15 9.84 10.54
N ARG A 198 3.29 9.44 9.61
CA ARG A 198 1.88 9.88 9.55
C ARG A 198 1.04 9.36 10.73
N MET A 199 1.47 8.30 11.42
CA MET A 199 0.73 7.76 12.57
C MET A 199 0.66 8.71 13.77
N VAL A 200 1.50 9.75 13.80
CA VAL A 200 1.47 10.80 14.85
C VAL A 200 0.21 11.65 14.82
N ASP A 201 -0.49 11.72 13.69
CA ASP A 201 -1.71 12.53 13.49
C ASP A 201 -2.86 11.62 13.03
N LYS A 202 -2.96 10.42 13.63
CA LYS A 202 -4.06 9.46 13.43
C LYS A 202 -4.59 8.93 14.76
N ALA A 203 -5.91 8.98 14.92
CA ALA A 203 -6.59 8.53 16.12
C ALA A 203 -6.65 7.02 16.25
N GLN A 204 -6.45 6.57 17.49
CA GLN A 204 -6.66 5.18 17.87
C GLN A 204 -8.15 4.93 18.16
N ILE A 205 -8.75 5.62 19.14
CA ILE A 205 -10.14 5.36 19.60
C ILE A 205 -10.92 6.65 19.88
N PHE A 206 -10.36 7.62 20.62
CA PHE A 206 -11.08 8.85 21.00
C PHE A 206 -10.76 10.02 20.07
N SER A 207 -11.78 10.84 19.80
CA SER A 207 -11.63 12.02 18.97
C SER A 207 -10.78 13.10 19.63
N ALA A 208 -10.15 13.94 18.80
CA ALA A 208 -9.38 15.12 19.20
C ALA A 208 -10.16 16.15 20.05
N SER A 209 -11.48 15.94 20.29
CA SER A 209 -12.32 16.76 21.17
C SER A 209 -11.94 16.68 22.66
N LYS A 210 -11.14 15.71 23.10
CA LYS A 210 -10.72 15.56 24.51
C LYS A 210 -9.26 16.00 24.78
N GLY A 211 -9.02 17.30 24.75
CA GLY A 211 -7.92 17.95 25.49
C GLY A 211 -6.48 17.42 25.25
N ASP A 212 -5.60 17.67 26.22
CA ASP A 212 -4.12 17.58 26.14
C ASP A 212 -3.57 16.13 26.23
N TYR A 213 -4.42 15.12 26.42
CA TYR A 213 -4.04 13.71 26.69
C TYR A 213 -4.64 12.74 25.66
N TYR A 214 -4.41 12.97 24.36
CA TYR A 214 -4.87 12.06 23.31
C TYR A 214 -3.76 11.09 22.85
N ARG A 215 -4.10 9.80 22.80
CA ARG A 215 -3.25 8.74 22.26
C ARG A 215 -3.38 8.67 20.74
N THR A 216 -2.24 8.70 20.07
CA THR A 216 -2.11 8.51 18.62
C THR A 216 -1.83 7.05 18.30
N ARG A 217 -2.01 6.66 17.03
CA ARG A 217 -1.52 5.37 16.55
C ARG A 217 -0.02 5.20 16.74
N MET A 218 0.76 6.27 16.61
CA MET A 218 2.20 6.23 16.91
C MET A 218 2.47 5.78 18.34
N THR A 219 1.81 6.39 19.33
CA THR A 219 1.99 6.02 20.73
C THR A 219 1.52 4.60 21.03
N HIS A 220 0.51 4.13 20.30
CA HIS A 220 0.06 2.73 20.36
C HIS A 220 1.08 1.76 19.81
N SER A 221 1.57 1.96 18.58
CA SER A 221 2.59 1.09 18.00
C SER A 221 3.87 1.06 18.84
N GLN A 222 4.23 2.17 19.50
CA GLN A 222 5.33 2.22 20.47
C GLN A 222 5.07 1.36 21.71
N ALA A 223 3.87 1.41 22.28
CA ALA A 223 3.49 0.56 23.40
C ALA A 223 3.48 -0.92 23.00
N VAL A 224 2.92 -1.25 21.84
CA VAL A 224 2.93 -2.61 21.27
C VAL A 224 4.37 -3.10 21.11
N ALA A 225 5.26 -2.28 20.53
CA ALA A 225 6.67 -2.63 20.35
C ALA A 225 7.38 -2.89 21.68
N GLN A 226 7.12 -2.06 22.71
CA GLN A 226 7.72 -2.23 24.04
C GLN A 226 7.25 -3.53 24.71
N ILE A 227 5.95 -3.82 24.65
CA ILE A 227 5.37 -5.05 25.22
C ILE A 227 5.86 -6.28 24.46
N ALA A 228 5.82 -6.24 23.13
CA ALA A 228 6.27 -7.34 22.26
C ALA A 228 7.75 -7.64 22.49
N ARG A 229 8.58 -6.60 22.64
CA ARG A 229 9.99 -6.74 23.01
C ARG A 229 10.17 -7.43 24.37
N GLY A 230 9.39 -7.04 25.39
CA GLY A 230 9.44 -7.70 26.70
C GLY A 230 9.11 -9.20 26.63
N ILE A 231 8.11 -9.57 25.83
CA ILE A 231 7.76 -10.97 25.56
C ILE A 231 8.89 -11.67 24.79
N ALA A 232 9.42 -11.05 23.74
CA ALA A 232 10.49 -11.60 22.92
C ALA A 232 11.80 -11.79 23.71
N GLU A 233 12.15 -10.87 24.60
CA GLU A 233 13.30 -11.00 25.51
C GLU A 233 13.12 -12.19 26.47
N GLY A 234 11.93 -12.34 27.09
CA GLY A 234 11.63 -13.47 27.97
C GLY A 234 11.56 -14.84 27.28
N LEU A 235 11.37 -14.85 25.96
CA LEU A 235 11.33 -16.05 25.12
C LEU A 235 12.62 -16.26 24.29
N HIS A 236 13.61 -15.37 24.44
CA HIS A 236 14.84 -15.35 23.65
C HIS A 236 14.60 -15.34 22.12
N LEU A 237 13.68 -14.51 21.65
CA LEU A 237 13.32 -14.34 20.23
C LEU A 237 14.05 -13.18 19.55
N ASN A 238 13.89 -13.04 18.23
CA ASN A 238 14.53 -11.95 17.49
C ASN A 238 13.87 -10.59 17.75
N LEU A 239 14.56 -9.73 18.48
CA LEU A 239 14.03 -8.43 18.90
C LEU A 239 13.77 -7.50 17.71
N TYR A 240 14.67 -7.45 16.72
CA TYR A 240 14.49 -6.57 15.56
C TYR A 240 13.31 -6.99 14.68
N LEU A 241 13.10 -8.30 14.47
CA LEU A 241 11.92 -8.76 13.74
C LEU A 241 10.63 -8.40 14.51
N THR A 242 10.63 -8.61 15.83
CA THR A 242 9.51 -8.29 16.70
C THR A 242 9.16 -6.80 16.65
N GLU A 243 10.15 -5.93 16.83
CA GLU A 243 9.98 -4.47 16.78
C GLU A 243 9.56 -4.00 15.37
N ALA A 244 10.15 -4.54 14.30
CA ALA A 244 9.76 -4.22 12.93
C ALA A 244 8.28 -4.53 12.68
N ILE A 245 7.80 -5.71 13.06
CA ILE A 245 6.39 -6.09 12.92
C ILE A 245 5.51 -5.15 13.76
N ALA A 246 5.86 -4.93 15.03
CA ALA A 246 5.08 -4.09 15.95
C ALA A 246 4.98 -2.63 15.51
N LEU A 247 6.03 -2.04 14.93
CA LEU A 247 5.96 -0.66 14.45
C LEU A 247 5.21 -0.51 13.12
N ALA A 248 5.17 -1.58 12.31
CA ALA A 248 4.55 -1.53 10.98
C ALA A 248 3.12 -2.08 10.92
N HIS A 249 2.59 -2.75 11.96
CA HIS A 249 1.29 -3.41 11.89
C HIS A 249 0.15 -2.46 11.45
N ASP A 250 0.25 -1.20 11.88
CA ASP A 250 -0.79 -0.18 11.79
C ASP A 250 -0.57 0.91 10.71
N ILE A 251 0.51 0.82 9.91
CA ILE A 251 0.88 1.87 8.94
C ILE A 251 -0.16 2.06 7.83
N GLY A 252 -0.97 1.05 7.55
CA GLY A 252 -2.06 1.06 6.57
C GLY A 252 -3.39 1.61 7.11
N HIS A 253 -3.46 2.01 8.39
CA HIS A 253 -4.72 2.43 8.97
C HIS A 253 -5.22 3.74 8.37
N THR A 254 -6.53 3.87 8.17
CA THR A 254 -7.17 5.09 7.68
C THR A 254 -7.15 6.23 8.70
N PRO A 255 -7.31 7.49 8.26
CA PRO A 255 -7.74 8.55 9.16
C PRO A 255 -9.08 8.19 9.82
N PHE A 256 -9.32 8.73 11.01
CA PHE A 256 -10.51 8.49 11.85
C PHE A 256 -10.69 7.03 12.28
N GLY A 257 -9.59 6.27 12.37
CA GLY A 257 -9.60 4.92 12.92
C GLY A 257 -10.58 3.98 12.20
N HIS A 258 -11.18 3.05 12.94
CA HIS A 258 -12.02 1.98 12.38
C HIS A 258 -13.22 2.49 11.57
N GLN A 259 -13.71 3.69 11.86
CA GLN A 259 -14.82 4.24 11.09
C GLN A 259 -14.38 4.60 9.67
N GLY A 260 -13.18 5.14 9.47
CA GLY A 260 -12.62 5.37 8.14
C GLY A 260 -12.45 4.07 7.35
N GLU A 261 -11.99 3.00 8.01
CA GLU A 261 -11.85 1.66 7.43
C GLU A 261 -13.21 1.13 6.96
N ARG A 262 -14.22 1.16 7.84
CA ARG A 262 -15.58 0.71 7.51
C ARG A 262 -16.17 1.49 6.35
N THR A 263 -16.05 2.81 6.36
CA THR A 263 -16.59 3.65 5.29
C THR A 263 -15.91 3.37 3.94
N LEU A 264 -14.59 3.18 3.90
CA LEU A 264 -13.91 2.79 2.65
C LEU A 264 -14.28 1.38 2.19
N ASP A 265 -14.38 0.40 3.10
CA ASP A 265 -14.82 -0.96 2.77
C ASP A 265 -16.26 -0.94 2.21
N ASP A 266 -17.15 -0.16 2.82
CA ASP A 266 -18.54 -0.01 2.39
C ASP A 266 -18.66 0.67 1.02
N ILE A 267 -17.81 1.64 0.69
CA ILE A 267 -17.74 2.23 -0.66
C ILE A 267 -17.27 1.19 -1.68
N LEU A 268 -16.15 0.50 -1.39
CA LEU A 268 -15.55 -0.47 -2.31
C LEU A 268 -16.40 -1.72 -2.48
N ARG A 269 -17.25 -2.05 -1.51
CA ARG A 269 -18.24 -3.14 -1.58
C ARG A 269 -19.62 -2.69 -2.08
N ASN A 270 -19.73 -1.44 -2.54
CA ASN A 270 -20.96 -0.86 -3.06
C ASN A 270 -22.15 -0.86 -2.08
N LYS A 271 -21.90 -0.70 -0.78
CA LYS A 271 -22.93 -0.35 0.21
C LYS A 271 -23.17 1.15 0.28
N ILE A 272 -22.17 1.95 -0.09
CA ILE A 272 -22.29 3.39 -0.31
C ILE A 272 -22.11 3.63 -1.81
N GLU A 273 -23.21 3.94 -2.50
CA GLU A 273 -23.28 4.07 -3.96
C GLU A 273 -22.56 5.34 -4.46
N ILE A 274 -21.27 5.22 -4.75
CA ILE A 274 -20.47 6.29 -5.39
C ILE A 274 -19.98 5.88 -6.77
N ILE A 275 -19.54 4.63 -6.92
CA ILE A 275 -18.89 4.14 -8.13
C ILE A 275 -19.95 3.72 -9.15
N ARG A 276 -19.76 4.05 -10.43
CA ARG A 276 -20.70 3.73 -11.51
C ARG A 276 -20.55 2.29 -12.01
N ASN A 277 -21.70 1.65 -12.27
CA ASN A 277 -21.83 0.28 -12.75
C ASN A 277 -21.00 -0.76 -11.96
N PRO A 278 -21.10 -0.77 -10.62
CA PRO A 278 -20.37 -1.71 -9.77
C PRO A 278 -20.69 -3.17 -10.14
N GLU A 279 -21.90 -3.49 -10.58
CA GLU A 279 -22.34 -4.80 -11.06
C GLU A 279 -21.51 -5.40 -12.20
N LEU A 280 -20.75 -4.57 -12.92
CA LEU A 280 -19.88 -5.03 -14.01
C LEU A 280 -18.52 -5.55 -13.53
N PHE A 281 -18.25 -5.48 -12.23
CA PHE A 281 -17.03 -5.97 -11.58
C PHE A 281 -17.36 -7.29 -10.86
N GLU A 282 -16.60 -8.36 -11.17
CA GLU A 282 -16.79 -9.69 -10.57
C GLU A 282 -16.57 -9.71 -9.04
N ASN A 283 -16.96 -10.81 -8.39
CA ASN A 283 -16.96 -11.05 -6.94
C ASN A 283 -16.03 -10.13 -6.12
N ASP A 284 -16.64 -9.33 -5.24
CA ASP A 284 -16.03 -8.30 -4.39
C ASP A 284 -15.73 -6.98 -5.12
N TYR A 285 -16.77 -6.15 -5.28
CA TYR A 285 -16.91 -4.97 -6.14
C TYR A 285 -15.66 -4.13 -6.43
N PHE A 286 -14.67 -4.01 -5.52
CA PHE A 286 -13.31 -3.51 -5.79
C PHE A 286 -12.25 -4.10 -4.82
N GLY A 287 -12.47 -5.31 -4.29
CA GLY A 287 -11.57 -5.99 -3.33
C GLY A 287 -11.68 -5.53 -1.86
N GLY A 288 -12.58 -4.59 -1.57
CA GLY A 288 -12.78 -4.05 -0.23
C GLY A 288 -11.58 -3.30 0.37
N PHE A 289 -11.68 -2.98 1.66
CA PHE A 289 -10.63 -2.32 2.43
C PHE A 289 -10.48 -2.92 3.84
N LYS A 290 -9.23 -3.10 4.28
CA LYS A 290 -8.86 -3.51 5.63
C LYS A 290 -7.42 -3.07 5.93
N HIS A 291 -7.18 -2.50 7.12
CA HIS A 291 -5.90 -1.88 7.45
C HIS A 291 -4.70 -2.84 7.35
N ASN A 292 -4.80 -4.10 7.80
CA ASN A 292 -3.67 -5.04 7.78
C ASN A 292 -3.24 -5.39 6.34
N TYR A 293 -4.20 -5.56 5.42
CA TYR A 293 -3.92 -5.72 3.99
C TYR A 293 -3.36 -4.43 3.39
N GLN A 294 -3.90 -3.27 3.80
CA GLN A 294 -3.38 -1.97 3.39
C GLN A 294 -1.96 -1.72 3.91
N SER A 295 -1.58 -2.20 5.10
CA SER A 295 -0.23 -2.09 5.65
C SER A 295 0.79 -2.83 4.76
N ILE A 296 0.41 -4.01 4.23
CA ILE A 296 1.23 -4.73 3.24
C ILE A 296 1.30 -3.96 1.92
N ARG A 297 0.18 -3.40 1.44
CA ARG A 297 0.17 -2.56 0.23
C ARG A 297 1.08 -1.34 0.38
N VAL A 298 1.07 -0.70 1.54
CA VAL A 298 1.97 0.41 1.88
C VAL A 298 3.42 -0.06 1.79
N ALA A 299 3.75 -1.17 2.46
CA ALA A 299 5.11 -1.68 2.53
C ALA A 299 5.67 -2.22 1.21
N THR A 300 4.80 -2.66 0.28
CA THR A 300 5.21 -3.33 -0.96
C THR A 300 5.00 -2.50 -2.23
N ILE A 301 4.16 -1.45 -2.20
CA ILE A 301 3.77 -0.67 -3.39
C ILE A 301 3.79 0.85 -3.15
N LEU A 302 3.26 1.33 -2.03
CA LEU A 302 2.97 2.77 -1.90
C LEU A 302 4.16 3.60 -1.42
N GLU A 303 4.99 3.05 -0.52
CA GLU A 303 6.28 3.67 -0.24
C GLU A 303 7.17 3.65 -1.49
N ASP A 304 7.97 4.69 -1.66
CA ASP A 304 8.81 4.89 -2.84
C ASP A 304 10.19 5.36 -2.36
N GLU A 305 10.95 4.41 -1.83
CA GLU A 305 12.26 4.65 -1.19
C GLU A 305 13.44 4.17 -2.05
N TYR A 306 13.18 3.41 -3.12
CA TYR A 306 14.20 2.74 -3.93
C TYR A 306 14.02 3.09 -5.41
N ALA A 307 15.12 3.27 -6.12
CA ALA A 307 15.08 3.54 -7.57
C ALA A 307 14.71 2.29 -8.37
N GLU A 308 14.95 1.12 -7.79
CA GLU A 308 14.82 -0.19 -8.44
C GLU A 308 13.40 -0.77 -8.36
N VAL A 309 12.65 -0.48 -7.28
CA VAL A 309 11.34 -1.06 -6.98
C VAL A 309 10.46 -0.09 -6.20
N ASN A 310 9.15 -0.31 -6.31
CA ASN A 310 8.18 0.25 -5.37
C ASN A 310 8.24 -0.50 -4.01
N GLY A 311 7.83 0.18 -2.93
CA GLY A 311 7.81 -0.34 -1.58
C GLY A 311 9.17 -0.26 -0.88
N MET A 312 9.27 -0.96 0.26
CA MET A 312 10.44 -0.94 1.14
C MET A 312 11.31 -2.21 1.02
N ASP A 313 10.93 -3.19 0.19
CA ASP A 313 11.58 -4.52 0.06
C ASP A 313 11.77 -5.22 1.43
N LEU A 314 10.76 -5.18 2.30
CA LEU A 314 10.77 -5.83 3.63
C LEU A 314 10.84 -7.36 3.53
N SER A 315 11.27 -8.03 4.60
CA SER A 315 11.29 -9.49 4.65
C SER A 315 9.88 -10.07 4.68
N PHE A 316 9.72 -11.29 4.12
CA PHE A 316 8.44 -11.99 4.17
C PHE A 316 7.99 -12.27 5.60
N GLN A 317 8.92 -12.49 6.54
CA GLN A 317 8.61 -12.62 7.96
C GLN A 317 7.99 -11.35 8.55
N THR A 318 8.55 -10.18 8.24
CA THR A 318 7.99 -8.90 8.67
C THR A 318 6.62 -8.65 8.02
N LEU A 319 6.48 -8.90 6.72
CA LEU A 319 5.21 -8.76 6.00
C LEU A 319 4.14 -9.73 6.54
N GLU A 320 4.48 -10.98 6.84
CA GLU A 320 3.54 -11.94 7.42
C GLU A 320 3.07 -11.48 8.80
N GLY A 321 3.99 -11.02 9.65
CA GLY A 321 3.65 -10.47 10.96
C GLY A 321 2.71 -9.27 10.86
N ILE A 322 2.98 -8.34 9.94
CA ILE A 322 2.11 -7.18 9.68
C ILE A 322 0.73 -7.65 9.20
N LEU A 323 0.66 -8.65 8.32
CA LEU A 323 -0.63 -9.11 7.78
C LEU A 323 -1.45 -9.85 8.84
N LYS A 324 -0.82 -10.71 9.64
CA LYS A 324 -1.48 -11.66 10.55
C LYS A 324 -1.54 -11.21 12.01
N HIS A 325 -1.17 -9.96 12.31
CA HIS A 325 -1.42 -9.38 13.65
C HIS A 325 -2.92 -9.31 13.98
N THR A 326 -3.78 -9.31 12.95
CA THR A 326 -5.23 -9.51 13.07
C THR A 326 -5.67 -10.74 12.30
N LYS A 327 -6.86 -11.26 12.64
CA LYS A 327 -7.45 -12.40 11.94
C LYS A 327 -7.65 -12.10 10.46
N LEU A 328 -7.17 -13.01 9.60
CA LEU A 328 -7.44 -12.98 8.17
C LEU A 328 -8.93 -13.16 7.90
N ASP A 329 -9.50 -12.26 7.11
CA ASP A 329 -10.90 -12.33 6.70
C ASP A 329 -10.98 -12.82 5.26
N LYS A 330 -11.70 -13.93 5.07
CA LYS A 330 -11.83 -14.63 3.78
C LYS A 330 -12.52 -13.78 2.71
N LYS A 331 -13.15 -12.66 3.09
CA LYS A 331 -13.76 -11.73 2.15
C LYS A 331 -12.74 -10.84 1.41
N TYR A 332 -11.46 -10.81 1.80
CA TYR A 332 -10.42 -10.04 1.13
C TYR A 332 -9.43 -10.95 0.41
N THR A 333 -9.08 -10.60 -0.83
CA THR A 333 -8.08 -11.30 -1.63
C THR A 333 -6.78 -10.51 -1.65
N LEU A 334 -5.66 -11.19 -1.34
CA LEU A 334 -4.37 -10.50 -1.20
C LEU A 334 -3.90 -9.87 -2.52
N GLY A 335 -4.17 -10.48 -3.67
CA GLY A 335 -3.86 -9.93 -5.00
C GLY A 335 -4.43 -8.54 -5.31
N GLU A 336 -5.41 -8.04 -4.54
CA GLU A 336 -5.90 -6.65 -4.64
C GLU A 336 -4.98 -5.63 -3.97
N PHE A 337 -4.07 -6.10 -3.11
CA PHE A 337 -3.21 -5.28 -2.24
C PHE A 337 -1.73 -5.38 -2.58
N ILE A 338 -1.29 -6.43 -3.29
CA ILE A 338 0.11 -6.68 -3.62
C ILE A 338 0.32 -6.94 -5.10
N HIS A 339 1.57 -6.85 -5.55
CA HIS A 339 1.99 -7.30 -6.87
C HIS A 339 2.96 -8.48 -6.73
N GLY A 340 2.68 -9.58 -7.43
CA GLY A 340 3.59 -10.72 -7.60
C GLY A 340 3.22 -11.97 -6.79
N ASN A 341 3.21 -13.12 -7.48
CA ASN A 341 2.75 -14.41 -6.96
C ASN A 341 3.59 -14.95 -5.79
N LYS A 342 4.88 -14.60 -5.72
CA LYS A 342 5.81 -15.14 -4.72
C LYS A 342 5.48 -14.70 -3.29
N ILE A 343 4.92 -13.49 -3.12
CA ILE A 343 4.50 -13.00 -1.81
C ILE A 343 3.37 -13.88 -1.27
N GLU A 344 2.38 -14.26 -2.09
CA GLU A 344 1.26 -15.09 -1.63
C GLU A 344 1.72 -16.46 -1.11
N GLU A 345 2.75 -17.03 -1.73
CA GLU A 345 3.34 -18.33 -1.35
C GLU A 345 4.13 -18.24 -0.03
N GLU A 346 4.89 -17.16 0.17
CA GLU A 346 5.81 -16.99 1.32
C GLU A 346 5.12 -16.40 2.57
N LEU A 347 3.90 -15.87 2.46
CA LEU A 347 3.12 -15.38 3.61
C LEU A 347 2.28 -16.48 4.32
N HIS A 348 2.39 -17.73 3.86
CA HIS A 348 1.78 -18.90 4.50
C HIS A 348 0.28 -18.73 4.82
N LEU A 349 -0.51 -18.21 3.87
CA LEU A 349 -1.91 -17.81 4.07
C LEU A 349 -2.86 -18.96 4.51
N LYS A 350 -2.42 -20.21 4.39
CA LYS A 350 -3.16 -21.39 4.89
C LYS A 350 -3.20 -21.47 6.42
N GLN A 351 -2.25 -20.83 7.11
CA GLN A 351 -2.22 -20.75 8.57
C GLN A 351 -2.90 -19.46 9.04
N GLU A 352 -3.87 -19.58 9.95
CA GLU A 352 -4.59 -18.43 10.50
C GLU A 352 -3.75 -17.57 11.45
N PHE A 353 -2.58 -18.05 11.87
CA PHE A 353 -1.63 -17.38 12.76
C PHE A 353 -0.28 -17.16 12.08
N CYS A 354 0.55 -16.29 12.67
CA CYS A 354 1.91 -16.01 12.24
C CYS A 354 2.78 -17.27 12.32
N SER A 355 3.52 -17.57 11.25
CA SER A 355 4.44 -18.70 11.20
C SER A 355 5.74 -18.49 12.01
N THR A 356 5.95 -17.25 12.49
CA THR A 356 7.07 -16.86 13.36
C THR A 356 6.60 -16.64 14.80
N LEU A 357 7.44 -16.99 15.78
CA LEU A 357 7.14 -16.74 17.19
C LEU A 357 7.09 -15.24 17.49
N GLU A 358 7.94 -14.46 16.82
CA GLU A 358 7.99 -13.00 16.89
C GLU A 358 6.65 -12.39 16.43
N GLY A 359 6.09 -12.86 15.32
CA GLY A 359 4.79 -12.40 14.84
C GLY A 359 3.64 -12.80 15.78
N GLN A 360 3.70 -13.98 16.41
CA GLN A 360 2.72 -14.37 17.42
C GLN A 360 2.83 -13.52 18.69
N ALA A 361 4.06 -13.17 19.10
CA ALA A 361 4.30 -12.27 20.24
C ALA A 361 3.73 -10.88 19.98
N VAL A 362 3.89 -10.33 18.77
CA VAL A 362 3.28 -9.03 18.42
C VAL A 362 1.76 -9.08 18.43
N ASN A 363 1.14 -10.15 17.90
CA ASN A 363 -0.32 -10.30 17.96
C ASN A 363 -0.85 -10.22 19.40
N ILE A 364 -0.17 -10.87 20.36
CA ILE A 364 -0.58 -10.80 21.77
C ILE A 364 -0.22 -9.47 22.42
N ALA A 365 0.94 -8.90 22.08
CA ALA A 365 1.35 -7.60 22.59
C ALA A 365 0.37 -6.49 22.21
N ASP A 366 -0.20 -6.56 21.01
CA ASP A 366 -1.23 -5.64 20.53
C ASP A 366 -2.51 -5.74 21.40
N GLU A 367 -2.97 -6.96 21.68
CA GLU A 367 -4.09 -7.20 22.60
C GLU A 367 -3.80 -6.63 24.00
N ILE A 368 -2.60 -6.87 24.56
CA ILE A 368 -2.23 -6.33 25.89
C ILE A 368 -2.17 -4.80 25.87
N ALA A 369 -1.57 -4.20 24.83
CA ALA A 369 -1.45 -2.76 24.69
C ALA A 369 -2.83 -2.11 24.62
N GLN A 370 -3.74 -2.66 23.79
CA GLN A 370 -5.10 -2.18 23.68
C GLN A 370 -5.82 -2.22 25.04
N ARG A 371 -5.71 -3.33 25.79
CA ARG A 371 -6.33 -3.44 27.12
C ARG A 371 -5.74 -2.46 28.14
N GLY A 372 -4.44 -2.24 28.09
CA GLY A 372 -3.77 -1.26 28.93
C GLY A 372 -4.22 0.17 28.64
N HIS A 373 -4.35 0.51 27.35
CA HIS A 373 -4.80 1.82 26.88
C HIS A 373 -6.25 2.08 27.26
N ASP A 374 -7.14 1.13 26.96
CA ASP A 374 -8.57 1.25 27.27
C ASP A 374 -8.81 1.44 28.77
N LEU A 375 -8.00 0.75 29.61
CA LEU A 375 -8.07 0.90 31.06
C LEU A 375 -7.56 2.26 31.54
N ASP A 376 -6.43 2.73 31.00
CA ASP A 376 -5.86 4.03 31.35
C ASP A 376 -6.76 5.19 30.92
N ASP A 377 -7.36 5.09 29.73
CA ASP A 377 -8.30 6.07 29.20
C ASP A 377 -9.60 6.07 30.04
N ALA A 378 -10.09 4.90 30.47
CA ALA A 378 -11.25 4.78 31.36
C ALA A 378 -11.00 5.45 32.73
N PHE A 379 -9.80 5.31 33.28
CA PHE A 379 -9.41 5.98 34.52
C PHE A 379 -9.25 7.49 34.34
N SER A 380 -8.50 7.91 33.31
CA SER A 380 -8.19 9.32 33.06
C SER A 380 -9.42 10.15 32.70
N SER A 381 -10.41 9.53 32.05
CA SER A 381 -11.69 10.17 31.74
C SER A 381 -12.71 10.17 32.90
N GLY A 382 -12.42 9.47 33.99
CA GLY A 382 -13.34 9.29 35.12
C GLY A 382 -14.53 8.38 34.81
N VAL A 383 -14.55 7.70 33.66
CA VAL A 383 -15.58 6.71 33.28
C VAL A 383 -15.57 5.50 34.23
N MET A 384 -14.40 5.19 34.78
CA MET A 384 -14.21 4.15 35.78
C MET A 384 -13.28 4.65 36.89
N THR A 385 -13.64 4.36 38.14
CA THR A 385 -12.76 4.57 39.29
C THR A 385 -12.07 3.27 39.72
N TYR A 386 -10.96 3.39 40.45
CA TYR A 386 -10.27 2.23 41.04
C TYR A 386 -11.21 1.36 41.89
N ASP A 387 -12.07 1.98 42.71
CA ASP A 387 -12.95 1.24 43.62
C ASP A 387 -14.08 0.51 42.86
N GLU A 388 -14.58 1.09 41.76
CA GLU A 388 -15.47 0.40 40.84
C GLU A 388 -14.78 -0.81 40.19
N LEU A 389 -13.54 -0.67 39.70
CA LEU A 389 -12.78 -1.80 39.15
C LEU A 389 -12.65 -2.91 40.21
N MET A 390 -12.28 -2.59 41.44
CA MET A 390 -12.19 -3.56 42.54
C MET A 390 -13.53 -4.24 42.83
N THR A 391 -14.64 -3.52 42.67
CA THR A 391 -15.99 -4.08 42.80
C THR A 391 -16.27 -5.10 41.69
N PHE A 392 -15.98 -4.78 40.43
CA PHE A 392 -16.11 -5.74 39.32
C PHE A 392 -15.23 -6.98 39.51
N LEU A 393 -14.00 -6.78 39.97
CA LEU A 393 -13.06 -7.88 40.23
C LEU A 393 -13.40 -8.72 41.48
N SER A 394 -14.43 -8.37 42.24
CA SER A 394 -14.83 -9.11 43.45
C SER A 394 -15.48 -10.47 43.18
N VAL A 395 -15.82 -10.77 41.92
CA VAL A 395 -16.26 -12.11 41.52
C VAL A 395 -15.13 -13.11 41.73
N LYS A 396 -15.39 -14.23 42.43
CA LYS A 396 -14.39 -15.25 42.81
C LYS A 396 -13.49 -15.73 41.65
N LYS A 397 -14.01 -15.71 40.42
CA LYS A 397 -13.28 -16.11 39.20
C LYS A 397 -12.09 -15.21 38.86
N TYR A 398 -12.03 -13.98 39.38
CA TYR A 398 -11.00 -12.99 39.06
C TYR A 398 -10.15 -12.62 40.28
N SER A 399 -10.04 -13.52 41.27
CA SER A 399 -9.33 -13.27 42.52
C SER A 399 -7.86 -12.91 42.31
N LYS A 400 -7.19 -13.53 41.33
CA LYS A 400 -5.79 -13.25 41.00
C LYS A 400 -5.60 -11.83 40.47
N LEU A 401 -6.44 -11.42 39.52
CA LEU A 401 -6.42 -10.06 38.99
C LEU A 401 -6.77 -9.04 40.09
N LYS A 402 -7.74 -9.34 40.95
CA LYS A 402 -8.07 -8.52 42.13
C LYS A 402 -6.88 -8.37 43.07
N GLU A 403 -6.14 -9.44 43.34
CA GLU A 403 -4.96 -9.43 44.19
C GLU A 403 -3.86 -8.54 43.61
N ILE A 404 -3.60 -8.64 42.31
CA ILE A 404 -2.63 -7.79 41.60
C ILE A 404 -3.00 -6.31 41.73
N VAL A 405 -4.26 -5.96 41.48
CA VAL A 405 -4.75 -4.58 41.61
C VAL A 405 -4.64 -4.10 43.06
N ASN A 406 -5.01 -4.95 44.03
CA ASN A 406 -4.93 -4.62 45.45
C ASN A 406 -3.48 -4.37 45.91
N ASN A 407 -2.53 -5.19 45.46
CA ASN A 407 -1.11 -5.04 45.78
C ASN A 407 -0.51 -3.77 45.14
N ALA A 408 -1.00 -3.37 43.96
CA ALA A 408 -0.63 -2.10 43.35
C ALA A 408 -1.08 -0.90 44.20
N GLY A 409 -2.27 -1.00 44.81
CA GLY A 409 -2.85 0.01 45.70
C GLY A 409 -2.22 0.05 47.10
N SER A 410 -1.92 -1.09 47.73
CA SER A 410 -1.39 -1.13 49.11
C SER A 410 -0.04 -0.43 49.26
N GLY A 411 0.83 -0.55 48.25
CA GLY A 411 2.14 0.13 48.26
C GLY A 411 2.05 1.66 48.27
N ILE A 412 0.90 2.24 47.89
CA ILE A 412 0.64 3.67 48.01
C ILE A 412 0.26 4.00 49.45
N THR A 413 -0.67 3.24 50.04
CA THR A 413 -1.11 3.41 51.42
C THR A 413 0.06 3.33 52.39
N ASP A 414 0.96 2.36 52.18
CA ASP A 414 2.18 2.20 53.00
C ASP A 414 3.14 3.39 52.84
N ALA A 415 3.33 3.89 51.61
CA ALA A 415 4.20 5.04 51.38
C ALA A 415 3.66 6.32 52.03
N VAL A 416 2.34 6.55 51.96
CA VAL A 416 1.67 7.66 52.66
C VAL A 416 1.78 7.48 54.18
N GLY A 417 1.57 6.26 54.69
CA GLY A 417 1.77 5.91 56.09
C GLY A 417 3.19 6.16 56.60
N ASN A 418 4.19 5.98 55.73
CA ASN A 418 5.60 6.29 55.98
C ASN A 418 5.99 7.76 55.75
N GLY A 419 5.01 8.65 55.57
CA GLY A 419 5.21 10.10 55.50
C GLY A 419 5.47 10.67 54.11
N ARG A 420 5.40 9.87 53.03
CA ARG A 420 5.46 10.40 51.66
C ARG A 420 4.21 11.23 51.38
N ARG A 421 4.40 12.45 50.87
CA ARG A 421 3.31 13.27 50.33
C ARG A 421 3.23 13.06 48.82
N LEU A 422 2.03 12.77 48.33
CA LEU A 422 1.74 12.53 46.93
C LEU A 422 1.06 13.77 46.34
N VAL A 423 1.33 14.06 45.07
CA VAL A 423 0.70 15.16 44.33
C VAL A 423 -0.76 14.81 44.05
N ASP A 424 -0.98 13.65 43.44
CA ASP A 424 -2.29 13.05 43.22
C ASP A 424 -2.22 11.56 43.55
N GLU A 425 -2.93 11.15 44.59
CA GLU A 425 -2.98 9.75 45.03
C GLU A 425 -3.77 8.88 44.06
N SER A 426 -4.85 9.42 43.48
CA SER A 426 -5.75 8.71 42.57
C SER A 426 -5.04 8.43 41.24
N GLU A 427 -4.39 9.44 40.67
CA GLU A 427 -3.62 9.31 39.43
C GLU A 427 -2.50 8.27 39.58
N LEU A 428 -1.71 8.34 40.65
CA LEU A 428 -0.66 7.36 40.91
C LEU A 428 -1.22 5.93 41.06
N LYS A 429 -2.39 5.79 41.71
CA LYS A 429 -3.07 4.51 41.89
C LYS A 429 -3.54 3.94 40.57
N ASN A 430 -4.08 4.76 39.68
CA ASN A 430 -4.49 4.37 38.34
C ASN A 430 -3.29 3.91 37.51
N CYS A 431 -2.22 4.72 37.43
CA CYS A 431 -1.01 4.37 36.67
C CYS A 431 -0.36 3.07 37.17
N ARG A 432 -0.26 2.88 38.49
CA ARG A 432 0.29 1.64 39.07
C ARG A 432 -0.60 0.44 38.80
N THR A 433 -1.92 0.62 38.80
CA THR A 433 -2.88 -0.44 38.48
C THR A 433 -2.73 -0.91 37.04
N VAL A 434 -2.70 0.03 36.08
CA VAL A 434 -2.48 -0.26 34.66
C VAL A 434 -1.16 -0.99 34.45
N SER A 435 -0.07 -0.48 35.03
CA SER A 435 1.26 -1.08 34.93
C SER A 435 1.32 -2.51 35.52
N ALA A 436 0.67 -2.74 36.66
CA ALA A 436 0.63 -4.05 37.30
C ALA A 436 -0.15 -5.08 36.46
N ILE A 437 -1.27 -4.68 35.85
CA ILE A 437 -2.08 -5.54 34.99
C ILE A 437 -1.31 -5.90 33.71
N ILE A 438 -0.67 -4.92 33.06
CA ILE A 438 0.17 -5.17 31.87
C ILE A 438 1.30 -6.12 32.22
N SER A 439 1.99 -5.89 33.35
CA SER A 439 3.09 -6.74 33.81
C SER A 439 2.61 -8.17 34.09
N TYR A 440 1.42 -8.34 34.66
CA TYR A 440 0.82 -9.66 34.86
C TYR A 440 0.61 -10.39 33.54
N PHE A 441 0.01 -9.73 32.55
CA PHE A 441 -0.26 -10.33 31.25
C PHE A 441 1.03 -10.71 30.50
N ILE A 442 2.06 -9.86 30.54
CA ILE A 442 3.36 -10.16 29.92
C ILE A 442 3.98 -11.42 30.53
N ASN A 443 4.06 -11.49 31.86
CA ASN A 443 4.65 -12.64 32.55
C ASN A 443 3.85 -13.93 32.31
N ASP A 444 2.52 -13.86 32.33
CA ASP A 444 1.66 -15.02 32.04
C ASP A 444 1.89 -15.57 30.62
N VAL A 445 2.00 -14.68 29.64
CA VAL A 445 2.30 -15.06 28.25
C VAL A 445 3.68 -15.71 28.16
N ILE A 446 4.70 -15.13 28.78
CA ILE A 446 6.05 -15.72 28.79
C ILE A 446 6.02 -17.12 29.40
N ASP A 447 5.49 -17.26 30.63
CA ASP A 447 5.46 -18.54 31.36
C ASP A 447 4.67 -19.63 30.63
N THR A 448 3.55 -19.25 30.01
CA THR A 448 2.70 -20.18 29.25
C THR A 448 3.37 -20.59 27.94
N SER A 449 3.92 -19.62 27.22
CA SER A 449 4.55 -19.85 25.92
C SER A 449 5.84 -20.64 26.04
N GLN A 450 6.64 -20.43 27.10
CA GLN A 450 7.84 -21.24 27.36
C GLN A 450 7.51 -22.73 27.48
N LYS A 451 6.40 -23.09 28.16
CA LYS A 451 5.96 -24.48 28.29
C LYS A 451 5.56 -25.09 26.95
N ALA A 452 4.83 -24.33 26.12
CA ALA A 452 4.42 -24.77 24.79
C ALA A 452 5.64 -24.94 23.86
N ILE A 453 6.54 -23.97 23.86
CA ILE A 453 7.78 -23.97 23.07
C ILE A 453 8.69 -25.16 23.43
N GLN A 454 8.82 -25.50 24.72
CA GLN A 454 9.61 -26.67 25.16
C GLN A 454 9.05 -28.01 24.68
N GLN A 455 7.74 -28.09 24.42
CA GLN A 455 7.09 -29.29 23.91
C GLN A 455 7.19 -29.41 22.38
N TYR A 456 7.49 -28.30 21.69
CA TYR A 456 7.61 -28.27 20.24
C TYR A 456 8.94 -28.89 19.78
N ARG A 457 8.88 -29.79 18.79
CA ARG A 457 10.08 -30.48 18.30
C ARG A 457 10.83 -29.58 17.34
N ILE A 458 12.10 -29.27 17.66
CA ILE A 458 12.99 -28.46 16.82
C ILE A 458 13.09 -29.01 15.38
N LYS A 459 13.11 -30.35 15.24
CA LYS A 459 13.13 -30.98 13.92
C LYS A 459 11.91 -30.63 13.07
N ASP A 460 10.72 -30.47 13.66
CA ASP A 460 9.52 -30.12 12.92
C ASP A 460 9.57 -28.67 12.40
N PHE A 461 10.30 -27.78 13.08
CA PHE A 461 10.63 -26.43 12.62
C PHE A 461 11.65 -26.44 11.47
N GLU A 462 12.74 -27.18 11.61
CA GLU A 462 13.77 -27.32 10.57
C GLU A 462 13.20 -27.94 9.28
N ASP A 463 12.47 -29.05 9.40
CA ASP A 463 11.84 -29.76 8.28
C ASP A 463 10.74 -28.92 7.60
N ALA A 464 10.17 -27.94 8.30
CA ALA A 464 9.18 -27.00 7.76
C ALA A 464 9.81 -25.78 7.07
N GLY A 465 11.14 -25.65 7.04
CA GLY A 465 11.82 -24.49 6.48
C GLY A 465 11.92 -23.32 7.46
N HIS A 466 12.02 -23.60 8.76
CA HIS A 466 12.14 -22.63 9.85
C HIS A 466 10.85 -21.82 10.09
N ILE A 467 9.71 -22.51 10.07
CA ILE A 467 8.42 -21.96 10.47
C ILE A 467 7.75 -22.86 11.51
N VAL A 468 6.97 -22.28 12.42
CA VAL A 468 6.16 -23.04 13.37
C VAL A 468 4.79 -23.38 12.78
N LYS A 469 4.29 -24.58 13.08
CA LYS A 469 3.00 -25.11 12.59
C LYS A 469 1.88 -25.04 13.62
N GLU A 470 2.15 -24.44 14.78
CA GLU A 470 1.24 -24.35 15.92
C GLU A 470 1.29 -22.94 16.53
N LYS A 471 0.20 -22.54 17.20
CA LYS A 471 0.19 -21.33 18.02
C LYS A 471 0.86 -21.64 19.35
N LEU A 472 2.08 -21.14 19.54
CA LEU A 472 2.93 -21.42 20.69
C LEU A 472 3.05 -20.23 21.64
N VAL A 473 2.78 -19.01 21.16
CA VAL A 473 2.69 -17.82 22.01
C VAL A 473 1.21 -17.57 22.34
N SER A 474 0.86 -17.69 23.62
CA SER A 474 -0.52 -17.61 24.11
C SER A 474 -0.63 -17.20 25.56
N PHE A 475 -1.75 -16.57 25.93
CA PHE A 475 -2.18 -16.47 27.32
C PHE A 475 -2.46 -17.86 27.92
N SER A 476 -2.37 -17.96 29.24
CA SER A 476 -3.05 -19.03 29.97
C SER A 476 -4.57 -18.88 29.89
N ASP A 477 -5.30 -19.97 30.09
CA ASP A 477 -6.77 -19.95 30.14
C ASP A 477 -7.33 -18.96 31.18
N GLU A 478 -6.59 -18.73 32.28
CA GLU A 478 -6.97 -17.80 33.35
C GLU A 478 -6.75 -16.34 32.92
N ALA A 479 -5.59 -16.03 32.33
CA ALA A 479 -5.28 -14.69 31.85
C ALA A 479 -6.15 -14.29 30.66
N LEU A 480 -6.42 -15.20 29.72
CA LEU A 480 -7.30 -14.92 28.59
C LEU A 480 -8.71 -14.53 29.05
N LYS A 481 -9.28 -15.26 30.02
CA LYS A 481 -10.58 -14.92 30.63
C LYS A 481 -10.55 -13.56 31.33
N SER A 482 -9.44 -13.25 32.00
CA SER A 482 -9.25 -11.98 32.70
C SER A 482 -9.16 -10.80 31.72
N CYS A 483 -8.42 -10.98 30.61
CA CYS A 483 -8.30 -10.02 29.52
C CYS A 483 -9.66 -9.69 28.90
N TRP A 484 -10.43 -10.72 28.52
CA TRP A 484 -11.79 -10.57 27.98
C TRP A 484 -12.76 -9.92 28.97
N TYR A 485 -12.60 -10.18 30.26
CA TYR A 485 -13.44 -9.59 31.28
C TYR A 485 -13.19 -8.08 31.42
N LEU A 486 -11.91 -7.65 31.41
CA LEU A 486 -11.55 -6.22 31.41
C LEU A 486 -12.16 -5.49 30.21
N GLU A 487 -12.05 -6.08 29.02
CA GLU A 487 -12.69 -5.55 27.81
C GLU A 487 -14.19 -5.36 28.01
N THR A 488 -14.87 -6.38 28.53
CA THR A 488 -16.32 -6.34 28.76
C THR A 488 -16.72 -5.21 29.71
N ILE A 489 -15.96 -4.99 30.79
CA ILE A 489 -16.25 -3.92 31.77
C ILE A 489 -16.12 -2.56 31.08
N ILE A 490 -15.01 -2.32 30.38
CA ILE A 490 -14.72 -1.01 29.76
C ILE A 490 -15.73 -0.74 28.64
N THR A 491 -15.96 -1.72 27.78
CA THR A 491 -16.88 -1.64 26.65
C THR A 491 -18.29 -1.26 27.10
N ASN A 492 -18.83 -1.93 28.13
CA ASN A 492 -20.16 -1.62 28.67
C ASN A 492 -20.27 -0.21 29.26
N LYS A 493 -19.16 0.37 29.71
CA LYS A 493 -19.11 1.74 30.23
C LYS A 493 -18.93 2.80 29.13
N VAL A 494 -18.35 2.43 27.97
CA VAL A 494 -17.96 3.36 26.89
C VAL A 494 -18.96 3.40 25.73
N ILE A 495 -19.61 2.28 25.38
CA ILE A 495 -20.38 2.11 24.12
C ILE A 495 -21.54 3.12 23.92
N ASN A 496 -22.09 3.70 24.98
CA ASN A 496 -23.30 4.54 24.89
C ASN A 496 -23.03 6.06 24.95
N SER A 497 -21.83 6.52 24.60
CA SER A 497 -21.57 7.96 24.57
C SER A 497 -22.01 8.61 23.26
N ASP A 498 -22.81 9.68 23.36
CA ASP A 498 -23.26 10.48 22.21
C ASP A 498 -22.09 11.03 21.39
N GLU A 499 -20.95 11.27 22.04
CA GLU A 499 -19.72 11.79 21.44
C GLU A 499 -19.10 10.82 20.42
N ILE A 500 -19.01 9.52 20.75
CA ILE A 500 -18.49 8.50 19.84
C ILE A 500 -19.40 8.38 18.60
N SER A 501 -20.71 8.39 18.81
CA SER A 501 -21.69 8.33 17.70
C SER A 501 -21.57 9.53 16.76
N LEU A 502 -21.39 10.73 17.32
CA LEU A 502 -21.19 11.95 16.53
C LEU A 502 -19.87 11.91 15.73
N PHE A 503 -18.78 11.48 16.38
CA PHE A 503 -17.49 11.33 15.71
C PHE A 503 -17.56 10.34 14.56
N ASP A 504 -18.16 9.16 14.79
CA ASP A 504 -18.28 8.13 13.75
C ASP A 504 -19.12 8.63 12.57
N SER A 505 -20.20 9.36 12.84
CA SER A 505 -21.03 9.96 11.79
C SER A 505 -20.23 10.98 10.96
N ASN A 506 -19.51 11.89 11.63
CA ASN A 506 -18.68 12.90 10.96
C ASN A 506 -17.56 12.27 10.14
N ALA A 507 -16.85 11.29 10.68
CA ALA A 507 -15.79 10.57 9.99
C ALA A 507 -16.31 9.91 8.70
N SER A 508 -17.45 9.23 8.78
CA SER A 508 -18.08 8.60 7.61
C SER A 508 -18.47 9.63 6.54
N THR A 509 -19.04 10.77 6.94
CA THR A 509 -19.38 11.87 6.02
C THR A 509 -18.15 12.45 5.34
N ILE A 510 -17.07 12.69 6.09
CA ILE A 510 -15.81 13.25 5.55
C ILE A 510 -15.23 12.29 4.50
N ILE A 511 -15.06 11.02 4.84
CA ILE A 511 -14.43 10.02 3.97
C ILE A 511 -15.25 9.79 2.70
N SER A 512 -16.57 9.59 2.83
CA SER A 512 -17.44 9.38 1.67
C SER A 512 -17.50 10.60 0.74
N SER A 513 -17.50 11.81 1.30
CA SER A 513 -17.51 13.04 0.50
C SER A 513 -16.18 13.25 -0.23
N LEU A 514 -15.04 13.02 0.44
CA LEU A 514 -13.73 13.07 -0.19
C LEU A 514 -13.63 12.06 -1.33
N PHE A 515 -14.01 10.80 -1.08
CA PHE A 515 -14.00 9.77 -2.10
C PHE A 515 -14.85 10.15 -3.31
N LYS A 516 -16.08 10.62 -3.07
CA LYS A 516 -16.99 11.09 -4.12
C LYS A 516 -16.41 12.26 -4.91
N ALA A 517 -15.79 13.23 -4.25
CA ALA A 517 -15.17 14.38 -4.91
C ALA A 517 -14.03 13.94 -5.84
N TYR A 518 -13.12 13.08 -5.35
CA TYR A 518 -12.02 12.56 -6.17
C TYR A 518 -12.50 11.65 -7.29
N TYR A 519 -13.53 10.83 -7.06
CA TYR A 519 -14.10 9.98 -8.10
C TYR A 519 -14.75 10.82 -9.20
N ASN A 520 -15.51 11.86 -8.85
CA ASN A 520 -16.17 12.72 -9.83
C ASN A 520 -15.18 13.61 -10.60
N ASN A 521 -14.10 14.03 -9.95
CA ASN A 521 -13.05 14.82 -10.59
C ASN A 521 -11.65 14.38 -10.10
N PRO A 522 -11.05 13.38 -10.76
CA PRO A 522 -9.74 12.86 -10.37
C PRO A 522 -8.61 13.90 -10.40
N ARG A 523 -8.78 15.04 -11.08
CA ARG A 523 -7.80 16.14 -11.08
C ARG A 523 -7.71 16.87 -9.73
N LEU A 524 -8.64 16.62 -8.80
CA LEU A 524 -8.55 17.11 -7.42
C LEU A 524 -7.52 16.36 -6.58
N LEU A 525 -7.12 15.15 -7.00
CA LEU A 525 -6.08 14.38 -6.32
C LEU A 525 -4.72 15.09 -6.38
N HIS A 526 -3.85 14.82 -5.41
CA HIS A 526 -2.47 15.30 -5.46
C HIS A 526 -1.74 14.82 -6.74
N LYS A 527 -0.86 15.66 -7.31
CA LYS A 527 -0.14 15.37 -8.56
C LYS A 527 0.57 14.00 -8.57
N GLY A 528 1.21 13.64 -7.46
CA GLY A 528 1.85 12.34 -7.31
C GLY A 528 0.88 11.15 -7.42
N THR A 529 -0.37 11.29 -6.94
CA THR A 529 -1.40 10.26 -7.07
C THR A 529 -1.90 10.18 -8.51
N GLN A 530 -2.10 11.33 -9.18
CA GLN A 530 -2.43 11.35 -10.61
C GLN A 530 -1.34 10.68 -11.45
N ARG A 531 -0.07 10.95 -11.13
CA ARG A 531 1.08 10.31 -11.77
C ARG A 531 1.14 8.80 -11.51
N ARG A 532 0.80 8.36 -10.30
CA ARG A 532 0.70 6.92 -9.97
C ARG A 532 -0.39 6.23 -10.78
N ILE A 533 -1.58 6.83 -10.91
CA ILE A 533 -2.67 6.29 -11.75
C ILE A 533 -2.19 6.13 -13.20
N TYR A 534 -1.49 7.13 -13.74
CA TYR A 534 -0.90 7.06 -15.08
C TYR A 534 0.11 5.90 -15.22
N ILE A 535 0.99 5.74 -14.22
CA ILE A 535 2.01 4.68 -14.21
C ILE A 535 1.39 3.28 -14.08
N GLU A 536 0.47 3.09 -13.14
CA GLU A 536 -0.20 1.81 -12.93
C GLU A 536 -1.08 1.43 -14.12
N THR A 537 -1.77 2.38 -14.75
CA THR A 537 -2.56 2.10 -15.96
C THR A 537 -1.69 1.55 -17.08
N ARG A 538 -0.46 2.07 -17.25
CA ARG A 538 0.48 1.59 -18.27
C ARG A 538 0.90 0.14 -18.07
N GLN A 539 0.83 -0.41 -16.86
CA GLN A 539 1.13 -1.83 -16.61
C GLN A 539 0.14 -2.77 -17.28
N TYR A 540 -1.09 -2.31 -17.54
CA TYR A 540 -2.18 -3.13 -18.06
C TYR A 540 -2.70 -2.68 -19.43
N CYS A 541 -2.52 -1.40 -19.78
CA CYS A 541 -3.05 -0.81 -21.00
C CYS A 541 -1.99 0.04 -21.69
N GLU A 542 -1.89 -0.02 -23.02
CA GLU A 542 -1.02 0.88 -23.79
C GLU A 542 -1.66 2.25 -24.01
N ASN A 543 -3.00 2.31 -24.04
CA ASN A 543 -3.77 3.55 -24.14
C ASN A 543 -3.78 4.30 -22.80
N VAL A 544 -2.86 5.25 -22.62
CA VAL A 544 -2.69 6.03 -21.39
C VAL A 544 -2.55 7.52 -21.66
N ILE A 545 -3.20 8.34 -20.84
CA ILE A 545 -3.13 9.80 -20.90
C ILE A 545 -2.52 10.34 -19.61
N ASP A 546 -1.51 11.21 -19.75
CA ASP A 546 -0.96 11.95 -18.61
C ASP A 546 -1.93 13.07 -18.23
N PHE A 547 -2.42 13.07 -16.98
CA PHE A 547 -3.42 14.04 -16.50
C PHE A 547 -2.84 15.44 -16.23
N GLU A 548 -1.51 15.59 -16.20
CA GLU A 548 -0.83 16.87 -16.04
C GLU A 548 -0.40 17.45 -17.39
N PHE A 549 0.12 16.60 -18.27
CA PHE A 549 0.79 17.02 -19.51
C PHE A 549 0.01 16.71 -20.79
N GLY A 550 -1.12 16.02 -20.70
CA GLY A 550 -2.01 15.75 -21.83
C GLY A 550 -2.82 16.96 -22.27
N ASN A 551 -3.45 16.85 -23.45
CA ASN A 551 -4.38 17.83 -23.95
C ASN A 551 -5.62 17.93 -23.04
N HIS A 552 -5.98 19.15 -22.64
CA HIS A 552 -7.07 19.40 -21.69
C HIS A 552 -8.42 18.75 -22.09
N LYS A 553 -8.78 18.79 -23.38
CA LYS A 553 -10.04 18.22 -23.87
C LYS A 553 -10.02 16.70 -23.77
N ILE A 554 -8.90 16.07 -24.17
CA ILE A 554 -8.74 14.62 -24.11
C ILE A 554 -8.73 14.12 -22.68
N ILE A 555 -8.02 14.80 -21.77
CA ILE A 555 -8.03 14.45 -20.34
C ILE A 555 -9.47 14.45 -19.81
N LYS A 556 -10.27 15.47 -20.15
CA LYS A 556 -11.67 15.55 -19.70
C LYS A 556 -12.53 14.40 -20.26
N GLU A 557 -12.33 14.04 -21.51
CA GLU A 557 -13.04 12.93 -22.17
C GLU A 557 -12.62 11.57 -21.56
N GLU A 558 -11.33 11.33 -21.40
CA GLU A 558 -10.76 10.13 -20.75
C GLU A 558 -11.30 9.95 -19.33
N LEU A 559 -11.24 11.00 -18.50
CA LEU A 559 -11.74 10.94 -17.13
C LEU A 559 -13.25 10.67 -17.10
N LYS A 560 -14.02 11.25 -18.02
CA LYS A 560 -15.47 10.99 -18.12
C LYS A 560 -15.75 9.53 -18.50
N LEU A 561 -14.96 8.94 -19.39
CA LEU A 561 -15.06 7.52 -19.73
C LEU A 561 -14.72 6.63 -18.53
N ILE A 562 -13.65 6.95 -17.80
CA ILE A 562 -13.26 6.21 -16.59
C ILE A 562 -14.34 6.31 -15.50
N THR A 563 -14.97 7.46 -15.29
CA THR A 563 -15.78 7.71 -14.08
C THR A 563 -17.29 7.66 -14.31
N HIS A 564 -17.78 8.07 -15.47
CA HIS A 564 -19.21 8.29 -15.73
C HIS A 564 -19.77 7.44 -16.88
N ALA A 565 -18.94 6.83 -17.73
CA ALA A 565 -19.45 6.02 -18.83
C ALA A 565 -20.11 4.73 -18.33
N ASP A 566 -21.22 4.39 -18.98
CA ASP A 566 -21.83 3.07 -18.87
C ASP A 566 -20.99 2.07 -19.68
N LEU A 567 -20.21 1.26 -18.97
CA LEU A 567 -19.27 0.34 -19.59
C LEU A 567 -19.97 -0.85 -20.28
N SER A 568 -21.28 -1.05 -20.03
CA SER A 568 -22.08 -2.07 -20.72
C SER A 568 -22.43 -1.66 -22.16
N MET A 569 -22.37 -0.36 -22.47
CA MET A 569 -22.69 0.20 -23.78
C MET A 569 -21.44 0.35 -24.68
N LEU A 570 -20.25 0.02 -24.17
CA LEU A 570 -19.00 0.05 -24.92
C LEU A 570 -18.76 -1.28 -25.64
N SER A 571 -17.84 -1.27 -26.62
CA SER A 571 -17.34 -2.52 -27.21
C SER A 571 -16.69 -3.40 -26.13
N GLU A 572 -16.62 -4.71 -26.37
CA GLU A 572 -16.06 -5.64 -25.37
C GLU A 572 -14.62 -5.28 -24.96
N GLU A 573 -13.79 -4.90 -25.94
CA GLU A 573 -12.40 -4.50 -25.72
C GLU A 573 -12.29 -3.21 -24.89
N MET A 574 -13.04 -2.17 -25.27
CA MET A 574 -13.09 -0.92 -24.50
C MET A 574 -13.65 -1.15 -23.09
N SER A 575 -14.69 -1.99 -22.96
CA SER A 575 -15.26 -2.32 -21.65
C SER A 575 -14.21 -2.96 -20.74
N LYS A 576 -13.41 -3.92 -21.25
CA LYS A 576 -12.30 -4.53 -20.49
C LYS A 576 -11.25 -3.50 -20.07
N GLU A 577 -10.79 -2.66 -21.00
CA GLU A 577 -9.81 -1.59 -20.72
C GLU A 577 -10.31 -0.62 -19.65
N TYR A 578 -11.52 -0.09 -19.81
CA TYR A 578 -12.05 0.92 -18.88
C TYR A 578 -12.49 0.34 -17.54
N LYS A 579 -12.81 -0.97 -17.46
CA LYS A 579 -12.93 -1.66 -16.16
C LYS A 579 -11.60 -1.62 -15.41
N ILE A 580 -10.48 -1.94 -16.06
CA ILE A 580 -9.15 -1.89 -15.44
C ILE A 580 -8.81 -0.46 -14.99
N LYS A 581 -8.98 0.52 -15.88
CA LYS A 581 -8.75 1.95 -15.55
C LYS A 581 -9.59 2.42 -14.37
N ARG A 582 -10.87 2.04 -14.31
CA ARG A 582 -11.77 2.37 -13.18
C ARG A 582 -11.31 1.72 -11.88
N ARG A 583 -10.87 0.44 -11.91
CA ARG A 583 -10.31 -0.24 -10.72
C ARG A 583 -9.06 0.46 -10.21
N ILE A 584 -8.13 0.82 -11.10
CA ILE A 584 -6.90 1.54 -10.75
C ILE A 584 -7.23 2.89 -10.11
N LEU A 585 -8.12 3.68 -10.72
CA LEU A 585 -8.57 4.95 -10.16
C LEU A 585 -9.16 4.76 -8.75
N VAL A 586 -10.11 3.84 -8.60
CA VAL A 586 -10.81 3.57 -7.34
C VAL A 586 -9.82 3.16 -6.23
N ARG A 587 -8.88 2.26 -6.52
CA ARG A 587 -7.87 1.82 -5.57
C ARG A 587 -6.92 2.97 -5.19
N ASN A 588 -6.49 3.79 -6.15
CA ASN A 588 -5.61 4.93 -5.88
C ASN A 588 -6.30 6.06 -5.08
N ILE A 589 -7.61 6.27 -5.26
CA ILE A 589 -8.38 7.18 -4.38
C ILE A 589 -8.38 6.63 -2.95
N CYS A 590 -8.62 5.33 -2.79
CA CYS A 590 -8.60 4.65 -1.50
C CYS A 590 -7.21 4.75 -0.82
N ASP A 591 -6.13 4.50 -1.56
CA ASP A 591 -4.75 4.62 -1.09
C ASP A 591 -4.43 6.06 -0.65
N PHE A 592 -4.90 7.05 -1.40
CA PHE A 592 -4.68 8.45 -1.08
C PHE A 592 -5.41 8.85 0.21
N ILE A 593 -6.69 8.50 0.35
CA ILE A 593 -7.50 8.81 1.54
C ILE A 593 -6.97 8.08 2.77
N SER A 594 -6.72 6.76 2.68
CA SER A 594 -6.19 5.98 3.82
C SER A 594 -4.81 6.47 4.27
N GLY A 595 -4.01 6.99 3.34
CA GLY A 595 -2.71 7.60 3.62
C GLY A 595 -2.75 9.01 4.23
N MET A 596 -3.91 9.66 4.35
CA MET A 596 -4.04 10.98 5.00
C MET A 596 -3.92 10.87 6.52
N THR A 597 -3.52 11.96 7.15
CA THR A 597 -3.68 12.16 8.60
C THR A 597 -5.08 12.72 8.89
N ASP A 598 -5.54 12.64 10.14
CA ASP A 598 -6.89 13.10 10.54
C ASP A 598 -7.07 14.59 10.25
N THR A 599 -6.09 15.40 10.67
CA THR A 599 -6.08 16.86 10.45
C THR A 599 -6.04 17.19 8.96
N TYR A 600 -5.22 16.48 8.18
CA TYR A 600 -5.15 16.70 6.73
C TYR A 600 -6.46 16.35 6.05
N ALA A 601 -7.07 15.21 6.37
CA ALA A 601 -8.34 14.78 5.78
C ALA A 601 -9.46 15.79 6.08
N LEU A 602 -9.54 16.30 7.31
CA LEU A 602 -10.51 17.33 7.69
C LEU A 602 -10.28 18.64 6.94
N ASN A 603 -9.03 19.10 6.84
CA ASN A 603 -8.69 20.32 6.11
C ASN A 603 -9.00 20.19 4.61
N GLU A 604 -8.70 19.02 4.04
CA GLU A 604 -8.95 18.74 2.63
C GLU A 604 -10.45 18.68 2.33
N PHE A 605 -11.23 18.06 3.22
CA PHE A 605 -12.69 18.08 3.14
C PHE A 605 -13.23 19.51 3.20
N ASN A 606 -12.77 20.32 4.15
CA ASN A 606 -13.16 21.73 4.24
C ASN A 606 -12.77 22.52 2.98
N ARG A 607 -11.58 22.29 2.42
CA ARG A 607 -11.09 22.95 1.20
C ARG A 607 -11.97 22.64 0.00
N ILE A 608 -12.35 21.38 -0.18
CA ILE A 608 -13.13 20.92 -1.34
C ILE A 608 -14.61 21.29 -1.19
N MET A 609 -15.18 21.15 0.01
CA MET A 609 -16.63 21.25 0.22
C MET A 609 -17.11 22.66 0.58
N LYS A 610 -16.30 23.52 1.21
CA LYS A 610 -16.71 24.91 1.57
C LYS A 610 -16.54 25.93 0.43
N GLN A 611 -15.99 25.52 -0.72
CA GLN A 611 -15.92 26.37 -1.91
C GLN A 611 -17.20 26.28 -2.78
N LEU A 612 -18.18 25.48 -2.36
CA LEU A 612 -19.56 25.47 -2.84
C LEU A 612 -20.42 26.34 -1.93
#